data_AF-A0A6C0I8K6-F1
#
_entry.id   AF-A0A6C0I8K6-F1
#
_cell.length_a   1.000
_cell.length_b   1.000
_cell.length_c   1.000
_cell.angle_alpha   90.00
_cell.angle_beta   90.00
_cell.angle_gamma   90.00
#
_symmetry.space_group_name_H-M   'P 1'
#
loop_
_entity.id
_entity.type
_entity.pdbx_description
1 polymer ?
#
loop_
_entity_poly.entity_id
_entity_poly.type
_entity_poly.pdbx_seq_one_letter_code
_entity_poly.pdbx_strand_id
1 'polypeptide(L)'
;MEKETGKERRIYEKIYEIQEMHNYASLILGDIYRLLSDLGNDDEKIAEMLHRNNIKEAGQVSKKDVIDVINNGNIREKTTAIAMFINNCYIIINLICMKDAKTRFPYINHDRLRVIKNKLKRLIGTKDDAVLFDIIKPTTTKDACALCNVVIAPETGVLLLSRVVGFPFGCAGNLRRSRPQDEQEKYKVLISDIKPELSTREKEFMQIRDSDTHVQWVTGQMSWVINKKHFLVPIAEKYNNNLISGPAGSIDMIIQTCLLFKRYDLELSTLVGIAWCTMCPDHSAYECLISAMPYGLDYSLNLEAEEYIDELISKYKKGSSRGSPKITTGTLAGGKKTRKTQGKLDI
;
A
#
# COMPACT_ATOMS: atom_id res chain seq x y z
N MET A 1 -7.17 18.08 -33.89
CA MET A 1 -7.94 17.10 -33.10
C MET A 1 -7.43 17.18 -31.67
N GLU A 2 -8.13 17.90 -30.81
CA GLU A 2 -7.92 17.75 -29.37
C GLU A 2 -8.19 16.27 -29.04
N LYS A 3 -7.19 15.56 -28.53
CA LYS A 3 -7.42 14.23 -27.95
C LYS A 3 -8.35 14.46 -26.78
N GLU A 4 -9.59 13.95 -26.85
CA GLU A 4 -10.41 13.79 -25.66
C GLU A 4 -9.52 13.19 -24.57
N THR A 5 -9.25 13.96 -23.53
CA THR A 5 -8.57 13.47 -22.34
C THR A 5 -9.50 12.39 -21.79
N GLY A 6 -9.08 11.12 -21.92
CA GLY A 6 -9.86 9.99 -21.43
C GLY A 6 -10.28 10.23 -19.98
N LYS A 7 -11.52 9.85 -19.62
CA LYS A 7 -12.13 10.15 -18.31
C LYS A 7 -11.22 9.83 -17.12
N GLU A 8 -10.39 8.79 -17.22
CA GLU A 8 -9.44 8.38 -16.19
C GLU A 8 -8.25 9.35 -16.04
N ARG A 9 -7.75 9.93 -17.14
CA ARG A 9 -6.68 10.93 -17.12
C ARG A 9 -7.08 12.16 -16.31
N ARG A 10 -8.36 12.56 -16.37
CA ARG A 10 -8.91 13.65 -15.58
C ARG A 10 -8.82 13.38 -14.08
N ILE A 11 -9.03 12.13 -13.64
CA ILE A 11 -8.85 11.77 -12.23
C ILE A 11 -7.40 12.02 -11.82
N TYR A 12 -6.44 11.58 -12.65
CA TYR A 12 -5.01 11.70 -12.31
C TYR A 12 -4.60 13.16 -12.15
N GLU A 13 -5.10 14.04 -13.00
CA GLU A 13 -4.80 15.47 -12.92
C GLU A 13 -5.35 16.08 -11.61
N LYS A 14 -6.54 15.67 -11.17
CA LYS A 14 -7.18 16.21 -9.96
C LYS A 14 -6.68 15.59 -8.66
N ILE A 15 -6.36 14.30 -8.65
CA ILE A 15 -6.10 13.56 -7.40
C ILE A 15 -4.81 14.04 -6.72
N TYR A 16 -3.81 14.45 -7.49
CA TYR A 16 -2.56 14.99 -6.96
C TYR A 16 -2.69 16.39 -6.35
N GLU A 17 -3.80 17.09 -6.56
CA GLU A 17 -4.06 18.40 -5.95
C GLU A 17 -4.58 18.28 -4.50
N ILE A 18 -4.87 17.06 -4.02
CA ILE A 18 -5.44 16.83 -2.69
C ILE A 18 -4.32 16.82 -1.65
N GLN A 19 -4.02 17.98 -1.06
CA GLN A 19 -2.96 18.09 -0.05
C GLN A 19 -3.17 17.15 1.15
N GLU A 20 -4.42 16.90 1.54
CA GLU A 20 -4.75 16.01 2.65
C GLU A 20 -4.31 14.56 2.40
N MET A 21 -4.41 14.10 1.15
CA MET A 21 -3.92 12.78 0.71
C MET A 21 -2.39 12.69 0.84
N HIS A 22 -1.67 13.72 0.41
CA HIS A 22 -0.20 13.78 0.56
C HIS A 22 0.22 13.76 2.03
N ASN A 23 -0.47 14.55 2.86
CA ASN A 23 -0.23 14.59 4.30
C ASN A 23 -0.52 13.23 4.94
N TYR A 24 -1.61 12.59 4.56
CA TYR A 24 -2.00 11.27 5.05
C TYR A 24 -0.91 10.22 4.78
N ALA A 25 -0.47 10.08 3.53
CA ALA A 25 0.59 9.14 3.18
C ALA A 25 1.90 9.44 3.93
N SER A 26 2.26 10.71 4.06
CA SER A 26 3.46 11.12 4.82
C SER A 26 3.37 10.70 6.29
N LEU A 27 2.19 10.85 6.89
CA LEU A 27 2.01 10.50 8.31
C LEU A 27 1.95 8.99 8.52
N ILE A 28 1.32 8.22 7.62
CA ILE A 28 1.37 6.74 7.67
C ILE A 28 2.80 6.25 7.53
N LEU A 29 3.55 6.77 6.55
CA LEU A 29 4.95 6.39 6.37
C LEU A 29 5.82 6.81 7.58
N GLY A 30 5.54 7.96 8.19
CA GLY A 30 6.15 8.39 9.44
C GLY A 30 5.85 7.43 10.60
N ASP A 31 4.62 6.95 10.73
CA ASP A 31 4.24 5.95 11.74
C ASP A 31 4.92 4.59 11.49
N ILE A 32 5.10 4.19 10.23
CA ILE A 32 5.90 3.01 9.84
C ILE A 32 7.36 3.20 10.28
N TYR A 33 8.00 4.32 9.89
CA TYR A 33 9.39 4.60 10.28
C TYR A 33 9.56 4.59 11.79
N ARG A 34 8.66 5.26 12.52
CA ARG A 34 8.65 5.29 13.98
C ARG A 34 8.53 3.89 14.58
N LEU A 35 7.62 3.06 14.08
CA LEU A 35 7.50 1.66 14.51
C LEU A 35 8.80 0.89 14.33
N LEU A 36 9.43 0.99 13.17
CA LEU A 36 10.67 0.27 12.90
C LEU A 36 11.81 0.75 13.80
N SER A 37 11.90 2.06 14.03
CA SER A 37 12.89 2.67 14.93
C SER A 37 12.65 2.29 16.39
N ASP A 38 11.40 2.34 16.87
CA ASP A 38 11.03 1.95 18.24
C ASP A 38 11.26 0.43 18.48
N LEU A 39 11.31 -0.37 17.42
CA LEU A 39 11.72 -1.79 17.46
C LEU A 39 13.25 -1.99 17.47
N GLY A 40 14.03 -0.92 17.40
CA GLY A 40 15.50 -0.93 17.49
C GLY A 40 16.22 -1.04 16.15
N ASN A 41 15.54 -0.85 15.03
CA ASN A 41 16.19 -0.82 13.72
C ASN A 41 16.81 0.57 13.47
N ASP A 42 18.02 0.59 12.94
CA ASP A 42 18.65 1.81 12.44
C ASP A 42 18.15 2.19 11.04
N ASP A 43 18.54 3.38 10.58
CA ASP A 43 18.12 3.92 9.28
C ASP A 43 18.52 3.03 8.11
N GLU A 44 19.69 2.36 8.17
CA GLU A 44 20.13 1.46 7.11
C GLU A 44 19.22 0.23 7.02
N LYS A 45 18.88 -0.37 8.17
CA LYS A 45 18.00 -1.53 8.21
C LYS A 45 16.59 -1.17 7.79
N ILE A 46 16.08 -0.01 8.22
CA ILE A 46 14.78 0.50 7.80
C ILE A 46 14.75 0.70 6.28
N ALA A 47 15.79 1.31 5.72
CA ALA A 47 15.91 1.51 4.28
C ALA A 47 15.90 0.17 3.52
N GLU A 48 16.58 -0.86 4.01
CA GLU A 48 16.54 -2.21 3.43
C GLU A 48 15.12 -2.79 3.43
N MET A 49 14.36 -2.58 4.50
CA MET A 49 13.02 -3.15 4.68
C MET A 49 11.95 -2.46 3.83
N LEU A 50 12.14 -1.19 3.50
CA LEU A 50 11.17 -0.38 2.74
C LEU A 50 11.57 -0.23 1.24
N HIS A 51 12.51 -1.04 0.77
CA HIS A 51 13.08 -0.97 -0.58
C HIS A 51 13.10 -2.33 -1.29
N ARG A 52 13.25 -2.31 -2.63
CA ARG A 52 13.57 -3.49 -3.46
C ARG A 52 14.64 -3.15 -4.48
N ASN A 53 15.66 -4.00 -4.59
CA ASN A 53 16.83 -3.77 -5.45
C ASN A 53 16.56 -3.80 -6.96
N ASN A 54 15.42 -4.35 -7.41
CA ASN A 54 15.09 -4.45 -8.82
C ASN A 54 13.92 -3.50 -9.15
N ILE A 55 14.05 -2.80 -10.27
CA ILE A 55 13.00 -1.95 -10.84
C ILE A 55 11.86 -2.85 -11.32
N LYS A 56 10.69 -2.68 -10.73
CA LYS A 56 9.46 -3.45 -11.00
C LYS A 56 8.24 -2.54 -11.11
N GLU A 57 8.18 -1.48 -10.33
CA GLU A 57 7.00 -0.65 -10.09
C GLU A 57 7.40 0.83 -10.00
N ALA A 58 6.43 1.72 -10.23
CA ALA A 58 6.63 3.16 -10.14
C ALA A 58 6.87 3.61 -8.68
N GLY A 59 7.60 4.72 -8.47
CA GLY A 59 7.92 5.22 -7.12
C GLY A 59 9.06 4.50 -6.40
N GLN A 60 9.67 3.47 -7.02
CA GLN A 60 10.87 2.87 -6.45
C GLN A 60 12.06 3.82 -6.57
N VAL A 61 12.76 3.99 -5.46
CA VAL A 61 14.01 4.75 -5.37
C VAL A 61 15.13 3.82 -4.91
N SER A 62 16.37 4.28 -4.88
CA SER A 62 17.46 3.47 -4.36
C SER A 62 17.43 3.38 -2.82
N LYS A 63 18.03 2.33 -2.24
CA LYS A 63 18.10 2.13 -0.78
C LYS A 63 18.59 3.38 -0.04
N LYS A 64 19.63 4.05 -0.56
CA LYS A 64 20.22 5.25 0.08
C LYS A 64 19.22 6.42 0.21
N ASP A 65 18.18 6.44 -0.62
CA ASP A 65 17.25 7.57 -0.70
C ASP A 65 15.98 7.36 0.14
N VAL A 66 15.78 6.19 0.75
CA VAL A 66 14.54 5.86 1.47
C VAL A 66 14.28 6.82 2.64
N ILE A 67 15.31 7.20 3.38
CA ILE A 67 15.18 8.15 4.49
C ILE A 67 14.77 9.54 3.99
N ASP A 68 15.30 9.96 2.84
CA ASP A 68 14.89 11.21 2.21
C ASP A 68 13.44 11.10 1.69
N VAL A 69 13.02 9.95 1.15
CA VAL A 69 11.62 9.71 0.73
C VAL A 69 10.65 9.83 1.91
N ILE A 70 11.01 9.33 3.09
CA ILE A 70 10.16 9.44 4.29
C ILE A 70 9.83 10.91 4.58
N ASN A 71 10.83 11.79 4.47
CA ASN A 71 10.68 13.21 4.81
C ASN A 71 10.14 14.03 3.64
N ASN A 72 10.73 13.85 2.45
CA ASN A 72 10.62 14.75 1.30
C ASN A 72 10.14 14.03 0.02
N GLY A 73 9.76 12.76 0.13
CA GLY A 73 9.25 11.99 -1.00
C GLY A 73 7.93 12.54 -1.53
N ASN A 74 7.73 12.38 -2.85
CA ASN A 74 6.42 12.60 -3.46
C ASN A 74 5.46 11.47 -3.05
N ILE A 75 4.16 11.64 -3.34
CA ILE A 75 3.14 10.66 -2.95
C ILE A 75 3.43 9.25 -3.48
N ARG A 76 3.94 9.14 -4.71
CA ARG A 76 4.20 7.86 -5.36
C ARG A 76 5.33 7.13 -4.64
N GLU A 77 6.45 7.81 -4.39
CA GLU A 77 7.59 7.26 -3.64
C GLU A 77 7.18 6.82 -2.23
N LYS A 78 6.41 7.67 -1.53
CA LYS A 78 5.93 7.37 -0.17
C LYS A 78 5.00 6.16 -0.16
N THR A 79 4.10 6.07 -1.13
CA THR A 79 3.15 4.96 -1.24
C THR A 79 3.86 3.66 -1.61
N THR A 80 4.88 3.71 -2.47
CA THR A 80 5.72 2.54 -2.75
C THR A 80 6.41 2.05 -1.47
N ALA A 81 6.98 2.95 -0.64
CA ALA A 81 7.58 2.57 0.63
C ALA A 81 6.55 1.96 1.62
N ILE A 82 5.34 2.51 1.70
CA ILE A 82 4.22 1.93 2.47
C ILE A 82 3.91 0.52 1.97
N ALA A 83 3.78 0.34 0.66
CA ALA A 83 3.52 -0.96 0.05
C ALA A 83 4.67 -1.96 0.30
N MET A 84 5.91 -1.50 0.45
CA MET A 84 7.04 -2.38 0.77
C MET A 84 7.00 -2.89 2.21
N PHE A 85 6.47 -2.10 3.15
CA PHE A 85 6.38 -2.49 4.57
C PHE A 85 5.66 -3.82 4.76
N ILE A 86 4.60 -4.12 4.00
CA ILE A 86 3.82 -5.36 4.17
C ILE A 86 4.61 -6.64 3.86
N ASN A 87 5.70 -6.54 3.08
CA ASN A 87 6.62 -7.67 2.86
C ASN A 87 7.38 -8.04 4.14
N ASN A 88 7.29 -7.22 5.19
CA ASN A 88 7.88 -7.42 6.50
C ASN A 88 6.83 -7.84 7.54
N CYS A 89 5.88 -8.71 7.15
CA CYS A 89 4.78 -9.15 8.00
C CYS A 89 5.21 -9.83 9.31
N TYR A 90 6.46 -10.28 9.43
CA TYR A 90 7.05 -10.73 10.70
C TYR A 90 7.03 -9.65 11.81
N ILE A 91 7.00 -8.38 11.45
CA ILE A 91 6.85 -7.27 12.41
C ILE A 91 5.49 -7.30 13.08
N ILE A 92 4.45 -7.62 12.31
CA ILE A 92 3.08 -7.74 12.82
C ILE A 92 3.01 -8.91 13.81
N ILE A 93 3.70 -10.02 13.51
CA ILE A 93 3.85 -11.16 14.43
C ILE A 93 4.47 -10.69 15.75
N ASN A 94 5.61 -10.00 15.66
CA ASN A 94 6.32 -9.50 16.84
C ASN A 94 5.43 -8.58 17.68
N LEU A 95 4.66 -7.70 17.05
CA LEU A 95 3.69 -6.84 17.74
C LEU A 95 2.59 -7.64 18.44
N ILE A 96 2.09 -8.73 17.85
CA ILE A 96 1.09 -9.61 18.47
C ILE A 96 1.68 -10.36 19.69
N CYS A 97 2.96 -10.71 19.63
CA CYS A 97 3.69 -11.43 20.69
C CYS A 97 4.14 -10.55 21.87
N MET A 98 4.31 -9.25 21.64
CA MET A 98 4.79 -8.31 22.65
C MET A 98 3.70 -8.02 23.69
N LYS A 99 3.90 -8.51 24.93
CA LYS A 99 2.95 -8.32 26.04
C LYS A 99 2.69 -6.84 26.35
N ASP A 100 3.69 -5.99 26.17
CA ASP A 100 3.65 -4.55 26.41
C ASP A 100 3.39 -3.72 25.14
N ALA A 101 3.05 -4.35 24.00
CA ALA A 101 2.84 -3.65 22.73
C ALA A 101 1.83 -2.50 22.85
N LYS A 102 0.76 -2.71 23.65
CA LYS A 102 -0.30 -1.73 23.85
C LYS A 102 0.19 -0.44 24.50
N THR A 103 1.10 -0.56 25.47
CA THR A 103 1.69 0.59 26.17
C THR A 103 2.87 1.17 25.41
N ARG A 104 3.69 0.32 24.78
CA ARG A 104 4.90 0.74 24.06
C ARG A 104 4.60 1.42 22.73
N PHE A 105 3.57 0.98 22.01
CA PHE A 105 3.22 1.48 20.68
C PHE A 105 1.79 2.03 20.64
N PRO A 106 1.51 3.18 21.29
CA PRO A 106 0.15 3.70 21.42
C PRO A 106 -0.44 4.23 20.11
N TYR A 107 0.35 4.41 19.06
CA TYR A 107 -0.09 4.85 17.72
C TYR A 107 -0.50 3.68 16.81
N ILE A 108 -0.26 2.45 17.25
CA ILE A 108 -0.72 1.23 16.58
C ILE A 108 -2.19 0.96 16.93
N ASN A 109 -2.95 0.47 15.94
CA ASN A 109 -4.32 0.03 16.09
C ASN A 109 -4.36 -1.37 16.73
N HIS A 110 -4.40 -1.39 18.07
CA HIS A 110 -4.44 -2.64 18.85
C HIS A 110 -5.71 -3.46 18.65
N ASP A 111 -6.81 -2.83 18.24
CA ASP A 111 -8.03 -3.57 17.88
C ASP A 111 -7.82 -4.36 16.60
N ARG A 112 -7.15 -3.78 15.60
CA ARG A 112 -6.76 -4.50 14.39
C ARG A 112 -5.79 -5.63 14.68
N LEU A 113 -4.76 -5.41 15.51
CA LEU A 113 -3.83 -6.47 15.90
C LEU A 113 -4.55 -7.63 16.61
N ARG A 114 -5.49 -7.32 17.51
CA ARG A 114 -6.33 -8.31 18.19
C ARG A 114 -7.16 -9.12 17.19
N VAL A 115 -7.74 -8.46 16.19
CA VAL A 115 -8.48 -9.11 15.11
C VAL A 115 -7.58 -10.08 14.32
N ILE A 116 -6.39 -9.63 13.91
CA ILE A 116 -5.40 -10.46 13.20
C ILE A 116 -5.01 -11.68 14.05
N LYS A 117 -4.72 -11.48 15.34
CA LYS A 117 -4.42 -12.57 16.29
C LYS A 117 -5.55 -13.60 16.34
N ASN A 118 -6.80 -13.15 16.49
CA ASN A 118 -7.96 -14.03 16.58
C ASN A 118 -8.19 -14.84 15.31
N LYS A 119 -7.92 -14.25 14.14
CA LYS A 119 -7.97 -14.95 12.86
C LYS A 119 -6.88 -16.01 12.74
N LEU A 120 -5.65 -15.70 13.13
CA LEU A 120 -4.55 -16.68 13.15
C LEU A 120 -4.90 -17.88 14.01
N LYS A 121 -5.44 -17.64 15.21
CA LYS A 121 -5.95 -18.69 16.11
C LYS A 121 -6.97 -19.59 15.42
N ARG A 122 -7.93 -18.99 14.72
CA ARG A 122 -8.97 -19.73 13.98
C ARG A 122 -8.37 -20.58 12.85
N LEU A 123 -7.45 -20.03 12.06
CA LEU A 123 -6.80 -20.77 10.97
C LEU A 123 -5.96 -21.95 11.46
N ILE A 124 -5.28 -21.77 12.60
CA ILE A 124 -4.47 -22.82 13.23
C ILE A 124 -5.34 -23.85 13.96
N GLY A 125 -6.63 -23.55 14.19
CA GLY A 125 -7.53 -24.41 14.94
C GLY A 125 -7.27 -24.39 16.45
N THR A 126 -6.69 -23.32 16.98
CA THR A 126 -6.42 -23.15 18.42
C THR A 126 -7.25 -22.03 19.04
N LYS A 127 -7.56 -22.16 20.33
CA LYS A 127 -8.10 -21.05 21.16
C LYS A 127 -7.07 -20.53 22.17
N ASP A 128 -5.91 -21.16 22.27
CA ASP A 128 -4.88 -20.84 23.23
C ASP A 128 -3.83 -19.89 22.62
N ASP A 129 -3.54 -18.81 23.35
CA ASP A 129 -2.53 -17.84 22.97
C ASP A 129 -1.11 -18.42 23.10
N ALA A 130 -0.86 -19.30 24.07
CA ALA A 130 0.44 -19.95 24.26
C ALA A 130 0.78 -20.83 23.05
N VAL A 131 -0.18 -21.65 22.59
CA VAL A 131 -0.02 -22.48 21.39
C VAL A 131 0.22 -21.63 20.14
N LEU A 132 -0.52 -20.52 19.99
CA LEU A 132 -0.25 -19.57 18.91
C LEU A 132 1.19 -19.04 18.99
N PHE A 133 1.62 -18.62 20.19
CA PHE A 133 2.96 -18.07 20.41
C PHE A 133 4.05 -19.10 20.11
N ASP A 134 3.90 -20.34 20.53
CA ASP A 134 4.89 -21.39 20.24
C ASP A 134 5.01 -21.70 18.74
N ILE A 135 3.92 -21.57 17.99
CA ILE A 135 3.90 -21.76 16.53
C ILE A 135 4.54 -20.58 15.79
N ILE A 136 4.30 -19.34 16.24
CA ILE A 136 4.81 -18.14 15.54
C ILE A 136 6.17 -17.67 16.04
N LYS A 137 6.59 -18.00 17.26
CA LYS A 137 7.90 -17.62 17.82
C LYS A 137 9.10 -18.03 16.95
N PRO A 138 9.10 -19.20 16.27
CA PRO A 138 10.19 -19.58 15.36
C PRO A 138 10.14 -18.87 14.01
N THR A 139 9.03 -18.18 13.65
CA THR A 139 8.87 -17.62 12.30
C THR A 139 9.93 -16.56 12.04
N THR A 140 10.81 -16.87 11.08
CA THR A 140 11.77 -15.91 10.54
C THR A 140 11.13 -15.15 9.37
N THR A 141 11.90 -14.23 8.76
CA THR A 141 11.47 -13.51 7.54
C THR A 141 10.99 -14.42 6.39
N LYS A 142 11.29 -15.73 6.42
CA LYS A 142 10.95 -16.71 5.36
C LYS A 142 9.66 -17.50 5.62
N ASP A 143 9.11 -17.49 6.84
CA ASP A 143 8.02 -18.39 7.25
C ASP A 143 6.63 -17.71 7.31
N ALA A 144 6.56 -16.42 7.00
CA ALA A 144 5.39 -15.59 7.27
C ALA A 144 4.22 -15.73 6.26
N CYS A 145 4.24 -16.74 5.39
CA CYS A 145 3.25 -16.95 4.33
C CYS A 145 1.81 -17.08 4.85
N ALA A 146 1.61 -17.71 6.02
CA ALA A 146 0.28 -17.83 6.64
C ALA A 146 -0.28 -16.48 7.13
N LEU A 147 0.58 -15.57 7.57
CA LEU A 147 0.16 -14.23 7.98
C LEU A 147 -0.17 -13.33 6.80
N CYS A 148 0.49 -13.50 5.66
CA CYS A 148 0.09 -12.79 4.44
C CYS A 148 -1.41 -13.01 4.17
N ASN A 149 -1.89 -14.25 4.26
CA ASN A 149 -3.31 -14.56 4.05
C ASN A 149 -4.25 -13.96 5.11
N VAL A 150 -3.81 -13.83 6.37
CA VAL A 150 -4.64 -13.25 7.46
C VAL A 150 -4.65 -11.74 7.45
N VAL A 151 -3.48 -11.14 7.23
CA VAL A 151 -3.35 -9.69 7.07
C VAL A 151 -4.16 -9.26 5.88
N ILE A 152 -4.23 -10.03 4.78
CA ILE A 152 -4.99 -9.72 3.56
C ILE A 152 -6.51 -9.91 3.72
N ALA A 153 -7.01 -10.75 4.63
CA ALA A 153 -8.45 -11.03 4.72
C ALA A 153 -9.20 -10.11 5.71
N PRO A 154 -10.15 -9.24 5.30
CA PRO A 154 -10.80 -8.28 6.20
C PRO A 154 -12.04 -8.76 6.97
N GLU A 155 -12.54 -10.00 6.83
CA GLU A 155 -13.29 -10.84 7.82
C GLU A 155 -14.37 -11.73 7.17
N THR A 156 -15.20 -11.30 6.19
CA THR A 156 -16.30 -12.16 5.64
C THR A 156 -16.81 -11.83 4.23
N GLY A 157 -16.29 -10.80 3.55
CA GLY A 157 -16.62 -10.51 2.15
C GLY A 157 -15.55 -11.06 1.24
N VAL A 158 -15.91 -12.07 0.44
CA VAL A 158 -15.20 -12.68 -0.69
C VAL A 158 -13.91 -11.92 -1.05
N LEU A 159 -12.75 -12.60 -0.98
CA LEU A 159 -11.55 -12.28 -1.76
C LEU A 159 -12.06 -12.19 -3.19
N LEU A 160 -12.52 -11.01 -3.62
CA LEU A 160 -13.23 -10.84 -4.87
C LEU A 160 -12.20 -10.90 -5.98
N LEU A 161 -11.39 -11.96 -6.07
CA LEU A 161 -10.59 -12.28 -7.23
C LEU A 161 -9.48 -11.25 -7.48
N SER A 162 -8.69 -10.86 -6.47
CA SER A 162 -7.59 -9.88 -6.65
C SER A 162 -6.38 -10.47 -7.40
N ARG A 163 -6.62 -11.37 -8.37
CA ARG A 163 -5.73 -12.35 -9.02
C ARG A 163 -5.84 -13.72 -8.35
N VAL A 164 -6.70 -14.58 -8.90
CA VAL A 164 -6.85 -15.99 -8.50
C VAL A 164 -5.51 -16.72 -8.61
N VAL A 165 -4.84 -16.85 -7.48
CA VAL A 165 -3.91 -17.94 -7.17
C VAL A 165 -4.35 -18.50 -5.82
N GLY A 166 -5.52 -19.12 -5.79
CA GLY A 166 -6.09 -19.71 -4.58
C GLY A 166 -7.28 -20.61 -4.90
N PHE A 167 -7.15 -21.87 -4.52
CA PHE A 167 -8.12 -22.97 -4.67
C PHE A 167 -9.54 -22.58 -4.17
N PRO A 168 -10.65 -23.07 -4.77
CA PRO A 168 -10.78 -24.21 -5.70
C PRO A 168 -10.65 -23.86 -7.19
N PHE A 169 -10.34 -22.62 -7.53
CA PHE A 169 -10.32 -22.14 -8.92
C PHE A 169 -8.96 -22.36 -9.60
N GLY A 170 -8.59 -23.63 -9.77
CA GLY A 170 -7.34 -24.07 -10.38
C GLY A 170 -6.87 -23.24 -11.60
N CYS A 171 -5.55 -23.05 -11.65
CA CYS A 171 -4.74 -22.60 -12.79
C CYS A 171 -4.83 -21.10 -13.16
N ALA A 172 -3.91 -20.32 -12.58
CA ALA A 172 -3.60 -18.93 -12.92
C ALA A 172 -3.26 -18.67 -14.42
N GLY A 173 -3.04 -19.71 -15.23
CA GLY A 173 -2.62 -19.58 -16.63
C GLY A 173 -3.73 -19.24 -17.65
N ASN A 174 -5.02 -19.28 -17.27
CA ASN A 174 -6.12 -19.30 -18.26
C ASN A 174 -7.05 -18.08 -18.27
N LEU A 175 -6.88 -17.13 -17.34
CA LEU A 175 -7.69 -15.90 -17.30
C LEU A 175 -7.01 -14.72 -18.00
N ARG A 176 -5.68 -14.78 -18.07
CA ARG A 176 -4.81 -13.65 -18.34
C ARG A 176 -3.53 -14.14 -19.01
N ARG A 177 -3.26 -13.72 -20.25
CA ARG A 177 -1.98 -13.96 -20.96
C ARG A 177 -1.31 -12.63 -21.27
N SER A 178 0.00 -12.52 -21.08
CA SER A 178 0.78 -11.35 -21.49
C SER A 178 0.57 -11.04 -22.97
N ARG A 179 0.57 -9.76 -23.34
CA ARG A 179 0.47 -9.38 -24.74
C ARG A 179 1.61 -9.99 -25.56
N PRO A 180 1.36 -10.33 -26.84
CA PRO A 180 2.42 -10.55 -27.81
C PRO A 180 3.45 -9.40 -27.77
N GLN A 181 4.74 -9.73 -27.92
CA GLN A 181 5.85 -8.79 -27.73
C GLN A 181 5.77 -7.59 -28.70
N ASP A 182 5.26 -7.81 -29.91
CA ASP A 182 5.00 -6.81 -30.95
C ASP A 182 3.88 -5.83 -30.61
N GLU A 183 2.97 -6.18 -29.69
CA GLU A 183 1.98 -5.25 -29.16
C GLU A 183 2.49 -4.46 -27.96
N GLN A 184 3.45 -4.99 -27.19
CA GLN A 184 3.91 -4.39 -25.93
C GLN A 184 4.46 -2.96 -26.11
N GLU A 185 5.14 -2.69 -27.23
CA GLU A 185 5.70 -1.36 -27.53
C GLU A 185 4.63 -0.27 -27.63
N LYS A 186 3.41 -0.60 -28.08
CA LYS A 186 2.30 0.37 -28.23
C LYS A 186 1.75 0.86 -26.88
N TYR A 187 2.06 0.16 -25.80
CA TYR A 187 1.50 0.40 -24.47
C TYR A 187 2.57 0.77 -23.44
N LYS A 188 3.79 1.07 -23.88
CA LYS A 188 4.79 1.68 -23.01
C LYS A 188 4.32 3.07 -22.59
N VAL A 189 4.52 3.39 -21.31
CA VAL A 189 4.18 4.70 -20.77
C VAL A 189 5.28 5.69 -21.14
N LEU A 190 4.90 6.82 -21.75
CA LEU A 190 5.82 7.92 -22.02
C LEU A 190 6.23 8.57 -20.69
N ILE A 191 7.51 8.90 -20.56
CA ILE A 191 8.03 9.59 -19.36
C ILE A 191 7.28 10.92 -19.13
N SER A 192 6.91 11.62 -20.21
CA SER A 192 6.18 12.90 -20.17
C SER A 192 4.77 12.79 -19.56
N ASP A 193 4.19 11.60 -19.61
CA ASP A 193 2.79 11.38 -19.22
C ASP A 193 2.67 10.98 -17.74
N ILE A 194 3.80 10.81 -17.05
CA ILE A 194 3.83 10.36 -15.65
C ILE A 194 3.52 11.51 -14.69
N LYS A 195 2.61 11.25 -13.75
CA LYS A 195 2.16 12.16 -12.68
C LYS A 195 2.25 11.46 -11.31
N PRO A 196 2.67 12.16 -10.23
CA PRO A 196 3.51 13.35 -10.33
C PRO A 196 4.75 13.07 -11.20
N GLU A 197 5.43 14.09 -11.69
CA GLU A 197 6.62 13.88 -12.52
C GLU A 197 7.66 13.02 -11.80
N LEU A 198 8.46 12.26 -12.56
CA LEU A 198 9.53 11.44 -11.98
C LEU A 198 10.50 12.32 -11.20
N SER A 199 10.73 11.98 -9.94
CA SER A 199 11.76 12.65 -9.14
C SER A 199 13.16 12.37 -9.68
N THR A 200 14.14 13.17 -9.25
CA THR A 200 15.56 12.90 -9.55
C THR A 200 15.98 11.52 -9.03
N ARG A 201 15.50 11.11 -7.84
CA ARG A 201 15.80 9.79 -7.23
C ARG A 201 15.27 8.64 -8.07
N GLU A 202 14.03 8.77 -8.55
CA GLU A 202 13.40 7.78 -9.43
C GLU A 202 14.21 7.65 -10.73
N LYS A 203 14.55 8.78 -11.37
CA LYS A 203 15.36 8.81 -12.61
C LYS A 203 16.74 8.18 -12.41
N GLU A 204 17.42 8.51 -11.31
CA GLU A 204 18.73 7.94 -10.96
C GLU A 204 18.64 6.42 -10.76
N PHE A 205 17.68 5.96 -9.94
CA PHE A 205 17.51 4.53 -9.66
C PHE A 205 17.19 3.74 -10.93
N MET A 206 16.38 4.32 -11.81
CA MET A 206 16.02 3.74 -13.09
C MET A 206 17.07 3.89 -14.19
N GLN A 207 18.14 4.67 -13.97
CA GLN A 207 19.14 4.95 -14.98
C GLN A 207 18.52 5.49 -16.29
N ILE A 208 17.53 6.39 -16.16
CA ILE A 208 16.90 7.07 -17.30
C ILE A 208 17.91 8.02 -17.94
N ARG A 209 18.13 7.86 -19.24
CA ARG A 209 18.99 8.73 -20.07
C ARG A 209 18.15 9.82 -20.73
N ASP A 210 18.78 10.93 -21.11
CA ASP A 210 18.09 12.04 -21.81
C ASP A 210 17.44 11.63 -23.14
N SER A 211 17.95 10.58 -23.78
CA SER A 211 17.39 10.02 -25.01
C SER A 211 16.18 9.11 -24.79
N ASP A 212 15.92 8.68 -23.55
CA ASP A 212 14.85 7.74 -23.27
C ASP A 212 13.49 8.48 -23.29
N THR A 213 12.51 7.89 -23.98
CA THR A 213 11.16 8.44 -24.12
C THR A 213 10.12 7.71 -23.26
N HIS A 214 10.47 6.51 -22.80
CA HIS A 214 9.59 5.61 -22.05
C HIS A 214 10.27 5.10 -20.79
N VAL A 215 9.48 4.76 -19.78
CA VAL A 215 9.98 4.18 -18.53
C VAL A 215 10.43 2.73 -18.69
N GLN A 216 11.38 2.32 -17.86
CA GLN A 216 11.98 0.98 -17.88
C GLN A 216 11.20 -0.06 -17.08
N TRP A 217 10.34 0.36 -16.14
CA TRP A 217 9.54 -0.58 -15.35
C TRP A 217 8.43 -1.23 -16.19
N VAL A 218 7.93 -2.38 -15.74
CA VAL A 218 6.99 -3.22 -16.46
C VAL A 218 5.55 -2.72 -16.27
N THR A 219 5.25 -1.48 -16.68
CA THR A 219 3.87 -0.96 -16.65
C THR A 219 3.31 -0.91 -18.06
N GLY A 220 2.11 -1.44 -18.26
CA GLY A 220 1.45 -1.53 -19.58
C GLY A 220 1.84 -2.72 -20.45
N GLN A 221 2.94 -3.42 -20.13
CA GLN A 221 3.28 -4.70 -20.77
C GLN A 221 2.35 -5.84 -20.33
N MET A 222 1.73 -5.71 -19.16
CA MET A 222 0.85 -6.72 -18.54
C MET A 222 -0.64 -6.43 -18.73
N SER A 223 -1.04 -5.88 -19.88
CA SER A 223 -2.46 -5.92 -20.24
C SER A 223 -2.79 -7.34 -20.71
N TRP A 224 -3.65 -8.00 -19.95
CA TRP A 224 -3.89 -9.43 -20.08
C TRP A 224 -4.96 -9.70 -21.15
N VAL A 225 -4.75 -10.65 -22.05
CA VAL A 225 -5.80 -11.10 -22.97
C VAL A 225 -6.93 -11.75 -22.15
N ILE A 226 -8.11 -11.15 -22.19
CA ILE A 226 -9.31 -11.62 -21.47
C ILE A 226 -9.79 -12.92 -22.13
N ASN A 227 -9.92 -13.98 -21.33
CA ASN A 227 -10.59 -15.20 -21.79
C ASN A 227 -12.11 -14.96 -21.90
N LYS A 228 -12.60 -14.63 -23.11
CA LYS A 228 -14.02 -14.36 -23.39
C LYS A 228 -14.98 -15.51 -23.02
N LYS A 229 -14.49 -16.73 -22.80
CA LYS A 229 -15.29 -17.88 -22.38
C LYS A 229 -15.51 -17.95 -20.87
N HIS A 230 -14.91 -17.04 -20.09
CA HIS A 230 -15.06 -17.00 -18.65
C HIS A 230 -16.43 -16.43 -18.24
N PHE A 231 -17.09 -17.04 -17.25
CA PHE A 231 -18.48 -16.70 -16.88
C PHE A 231 -18.67 -15.27 -16.36
N LEU A 232 -17.61 -14.61 -15.86
CA LEU A 232 -17.66 -13.20 -15.46
C LEU A 232 -17.70 -12.24 -16.64
N VAL A 233 -17.29 -12.68 -17.84
CA VAL A 233 -17.27 -11.82 -19.03
C VAL A 233 -18.68 -11.37 -19.42
N PRO A 234 -19.66 -12.28 -19.59
CA PRO A 234 -21.05 -11.90 -19.83
C PRO A 234 -21.69 -11.06 -18.72
N ILE A 235 -21.23 -11.20 -17.47
CA ILE A 235 -21.76 -10.44 -16.32
C ILE A 235 -21.29 -8.99 -16.39
N ALA A 236 -20.00 -8.73 -16.63
CA ALA A 236 -19.53 -7.35 -16.72
C ALA A 236 -20.01 -6.67 -18.03
N GLU A 237 -20.14 -7.41 -19.14
CA GLU A 237 -20.80 -6.92 -20.35
C GLU A 237 -22.26 -6.51 -20.09
N LYS A 238 -23.01 -7.30 -19.32
CA LYS A 238 -24.41 -7.00 -18.95
C LYS A 238 -24.57 -5.67 -18.20
N TYR A 239 -23.57 -5.28 -17.40
CA TYR A 239 -23.59 -4.03 -16.62
C TYR A 239 -22.73 -2.93 -17.24
N ASN A 240 -22.32 -3.07 -18.51
CA ASN A 240 -21.47 -2.12 -19.23
C ASN A 240 -20.15 -1.75 -18.50
N ASN A 241 -19.62 -2.69 -17.71
CA ASN A 241 -18.37 -2.49 -16.98
C ASN A 241 -17.18 -2.91 -17.84
N ASN A 242 -16.19 -2.02 -17.98
CA ASN A 242 -14.95 -2.33 -18.68
C ASN A 242 -14.22 -3.49 -17.99
N LEU A 243 -14.03 -4.59 -18.72
CA LEU A 243 -13.49 -5.84 -18.20
C LEU A 243 -11.96 -5.82 -18.16
N ILE A 244 -11.37 -4.94 -17.35
CA ILE A 244 -10.06 -5.17 -16.73
C ILE A 244 -10.31 -5.47 -15.25
N SER A 245 -11.31 -6.30 -14.94
CA SER A 245 -11.94 -6.28 -13.62
C SER A 245 -11.45 -7.42 -12.74
N GLY A 246 -10.53 -7.10 -11.83
CA GLY A 246 -10.34 -7.81 -10.55
C GLY A 246 -9.68 -6.85 -9.56
N PRO A 247 -9.96 -6.92 -8.26
CA PRO A 247 -9.42 -5.99 -7.28
C PRO A 247 -7.91 -5.90 -7.39
N ALA A 248 -7.41 -4.67 -7.33
CA ALA A 248 -5.99 -4.42 -7.26
C ALA A 248 -5.46 -4.96 -5.93
N GLY A 249 -4.75 -6.09 -5.96
CA GLY A 249 -4.13 -6.68 -4.76
C GLY A 249 -3.10 -5.76 -4.11
N SER A 250 -2.52 -4.85 -4.90
CA SER A 250 -1.59 -3.82 -4.46
C SER A 250 -2.30 -2.74 -3.62
N ILE A 251 -3.54 -2.37 -3.96
CA ILE A 251 -4.42 -1.49 -3.16
C ILE A 251 -4.81 -2.16 -1.85
N ASP A 252 -5.19 -3.43 -1.92
CA ASP A 252 -5.53 -4.22 -0.73
C ASP A 252 -4.38 -4.22 0.28
N MET A 253 -3.15 -4.46 -0.20
CA MET A 253 -1.93 -4.40 0.62
C MET A 253 -1.69 -3.03 1.27
N ILE A 254 -1.97 -1.94 0.55
CA ILE A 254 -1.83 -0.58 1.10
C ILE A 254 -2.86 -0.35 2.21
N ILE A 255 -4.14 -0.66 1.97
CA ILE A 255 -5.22 -0.45 2.95
C ILE A 255 -4.93 -1.27 4.21
N GLN A 256 -4.49 -2.53 4.06
CA GLN A 256 -4.14 -3.40 5.18
C GLN A 256 -2.95 -2.88 5.99
N THR A 257 -1.95 -2.32 5.33
CA THR A 257 -0.84 -1.67 6.01
C THR A 257 -1.34 -0.47 6.82
N CYS A 258 -2.17 0.39 6.20
CA CYS A 258 -2.69 1.58 6.85
C CYS A 258 -3.57 1.24 8.07
N LEU A 259 -4.37 0.17 8.01
CA LEU A 259 -5.21 -0.32 9.10
C LEU A 259 -4.45 -0.66 10.39
N LEU A 260 -3.15 -0.92 10.31
CA LEU A 260 -2.31 -1.18 11.49
C LEU A 260 -2.09 0.07 12.34
N PHE A 261 -2.37 1.26 11.82
CA PHE A 261 -2.11 2.54 12.49
C PHE A 261 -3.42 3.20 12.92
N LYS A 262 -3.41 3.88 14.08
CA LYS A 262 -4.61 4.54 14.63
C LYS A 262 -5.16 5.65 13.75
N ARG A 263 -4.31 6.22 12.90
CA ARG A 263 -4.64 7.33 12.02
C ARG A 263 -5.26 6.87 10.69
N TYR A 264 -5.53 5.57 10.55
CA TYR A 264 -6.16 4.98 9.39
C TYR A 264 -7.41 5.74 8.96
N ASP A 265 -7.48 6.05 7.67
CA ASP A 265 -8.66 6.58 7.00
C ASP A 265 -8.85 5.82 5.69
N LEU A 266 -10.01 5.19 5.51
CA LEU A 266 -10.28 4.32 4.37
C LEU A 266 -10.33 5.10 3.05
N GLU A 267 -10.98 6.26 3.05
CA GLU A 267 -11.14 7.05 1.83
C GLU A 267 -9.80 7.62 1.38
N LEU A 268 -9.01 8.19 2.31
CA LEU A 268 -7.67 8.68 2.01
C LEU A 268 -6.74 7.54 1.62
N SER A 269 -6.81 6.37 2.26
CA SER A 269 -6.03 5.19 1.83
C SER A 269 -6.39 4.76 0.41
N THR A 270 -7.67 4.80 0.07
CA THR A 270 -8.17 4.47 -1.27
C THR A 270 -7.66 5.48 -2.31
N LEU A 271 -7.75 6.78 -2.02
CA LEU A 271 -7.23 7.84 -2.90
C LEU A 271 -5.71 7.74 -3.09
N VAL A 272 -4.96 7.49 -2.01
CA VAL A 272 -3.51 7.22 -2.08
C VAL A 272 -3.22 6.03 -2.98
N GLY A 273 -3.98 4.95 -2.81
CA GLY A 273 -3.86 3.76 -3.64
C GLY A 273 -4.16 4.05 -5.11
N ILE A 274 -5.26 4.73 -5.41
CA ILE A 274 -5.61 5.17 -6.78
C ILE A 274 -4.45 5.99 -7.35
N ALA A 275 -4.00 7.03 -6.64
CA ALA A 275 -2.89 7.88 -7.07
C ALA A 275 -1.57 7.13 -7.31
N TRP A 276 -1.40 5.93 -6.74
CA TRP A 276 -0.23 5.10 -6.96
C TRP A 276 -0.42 4.08 -8.09
N CYS A 277 -1.53 3.33 -8.11
CA CYS A 277 -1.77 2.25 -9.07
C CYS A 277 -2.16 2.73 -10.46
N THR A 278 -2.94 3.80 -10.55
CA THR A 278 -3.57 4.19 -11.81
C THR A 278 -2.62 4.95 -12.75
N MET A 279 -1.41 5.27 -12.27
CA MET A 279 -0.28 5.71 -13.10
C MET A 279 0.31 4.62 -13.99
N CYS A 280 -0.07 3.37 -13.71
CA CYS A 280 0.35 2.19 -14.42
C CYS A 280 -0.91 1.66 -15.13
N PRO A 281 -0.92 1.50 -16.46
CA PRO A 281 -2.11 1.04 -17.19
C PRO A 281 -2.47 -0.43 -16.93
N ASP A 282 -1.90 -1.05 -15.89
CA ASP A 282 -2.27 -2.37 -15.37
C ASP A 282 -3.34 -2.31 -14.28
N HIS A 283 -3.73 -1.12 -13.83
CA HIS A 283 -4.77 -0.90 -12.83
C HIS A 283 -5.71 0.26 -13.19
N SER A 284 -7.01 0.04 -13.05
CA SER A 284 -8.03 1.09 -13.18
C SER A 284 -8.45 1.67 -11.84
N ALA A 285 -8.99 2.89 -11.87
CA ALA A 285 -9.67 3.51 -10.72
C ALA A 285 -10.77 2.58 -10.15
N TYR A 286 -11.55 1.94 -11.02
CA TYR A 286 -12.57 0.96 -10.64
C TYR A 286 -11.99 -0.20 -9.83
N GLU A 287 -10.87 -0.80 -10.26
CA GLU A 287 -10.20 -1.90 -9.53
C GLU A 287 -9.76 -1.50 -8.12
N CYS A 288 -9.42 -0.22 -7.93
CA CYS A 288 -9.04 0.30 -6.62
C CYS A 288 -10.27 0.46 -5.70
N LEU A 289 -11.38 0.96 -6.23
CA LEU A 289 -12.62 1.14 -5.47
C LEU A 289 -13.20 -0.21 -5.03
N ILE A 290 -13.26 -1.20 -5.92
CA ILE A 290 -13.77 -2.54 -5.56
C ILE A 290 -12.87 -3.24 -4.53
N SER A 291 -11.55 -2.99 -4.54
CA SER A 291 -10.63 -3.49 -3.50
C SER A 291 -10.92 -2.90 -2.13
N ALA A 292 -11.42 -1.66 -2.07
CA ALA A 292 -11.70 -0.95 -0.84
C ALA A 292 -13.08 -1.27 -0.24
N MET A 293 -14.04 -1.74 -1.04
CA MET A 293 -15.40 -2.09 -0.57
C MET A 293 -15.43 -3.06 0.63
N PRO A 294 -14.64 -4.16 0.68
CA PRO A 294 -14.63 -5.08 1.82
C PRO A 294 -14.20 -4.43 3.15
N TYR A 295 -13.58 -3.25 3.09
CA TYR A 295 -13.15 -2.46 4.24
C TYR A 295 -14.19 -1.43 4.69
N GLY A 296 -15.34 -1.37 4.01
CA GLY A 296 -16.43 -0.45 4.31
C GLY A 296 -16.49 0.79 3.43
N LEU A 297 -15.85 0.79 2.26
CA LEU A 297 -15.98 1.90 1.32
C LEU A 297 -17.38 1.85 0.71
N ASP A 298 -18.12 2.95 0.81
CA ASP A 298 -19.50 3.07 0.32
C ASP A 298 -19.59 3.30 -1.19
N TYR A 299 -18.81 2.54 -1.96
CA TYR A 299 -18.85 2.57 -3.41
C TYR A 299 -19.92 1.60 -3.93
N SER A 300 -20.82 2.12 -4.76
CA SER A 300 -21.85 1.33 -5.43
C SER A 300 -21.38 0.89 -6.83
N LEU A 301 -21.53 -0.40 -7.14
CA LEU A 301 -21.19 -0.94 -8.46
C LEU A 301 -22.06 -0.38 -9.62
N ASN A 302 -23.14 0.33 -9.30
CA ASN A 302 -24.00 1.00 -10.28
C ASN A 302 -23.58 2.46 -10.55
N LEU A 303 -22.55 2.96 -9.83
CA LEU A 303 -22.02 4.31 -10.00
C LEU A 303 -20.73 4.25 -10.80
N GLU A 304 -20.57 5.17 -11.76
CA GLU A 304 -19.33 5.30 -12.52
C GLU A 304 -18.17 5.62 -11.56
N ALA A 305 -17.04 4.92 -11.71
CA ALA A 305 -15.90 5.05 -10.78
C ALA A 305 -15.40 6.51 -10.70
N GLU A 306 -15.39 7.21 -11.83
CA GLU A 306 -14.98 8.59 -11.95
C GLU A 306 -15.91 9.55 -11.20
N GLU A 307 -17.21 9.28 -11.17
CA GLU A 307 -18.18 10.10 -10.45
C GLU A 307 -17.95 9.99 -8.95
N TYR A 308 -17.83 8.75 -8.45
CA TYR A 308 -17.54 8.50 -7.03
C TYR A 308 -16.20 9.12 -6.60
N ILE A 309 -15.17 9.00 -7.45
CA ILE A 309 -13.87 9.61 -7.15
C ILE A 309 -13.99 11.13 -7.14
N ASP A 310 -14.66 11.75 -8.11
CA ASP A 310 -14.86 13.21 -8.10
C ASP A 310 -15.59 13.70 -6.84
N GLU A 311 -16.54 12.93 -6.30
CA GLU A 311 -17.19 13.20 -5.01
C GLU A 311 -16.19 13.14 -3.84
N LEU A 312 -15.38 12.08 -3.75
CA LEU A 312 -14.31 11.96 -2.75
C LEU A 312 -13.32 13.13 -2.85
N ILE A 313 -12.84 13.44 -4.05
CA ILE A 313 -11.91 14.57 -4.28
C ILE A 313 -12.54 15.88 -3.79
N SER A 314 -13.81 16.10 -4.09
CA SER A 314 -14.54 17.32 -3.69
C SER A 314 -14.67 17.47 -2.17
N LYS A 315 -14.86 16.35 -1.46
CA LYS A 315 -14.90 16.31 0.01
C LYS A 315 -13.58 16.82 0.61
N TYR A 316 -12.44 16.35 0.12
CA TYR A 316 -11.13 16.69 0.64
C TYR A 316 -10.59 18.05 0.15
N LYS A 317 -11.04 18.55 -1.00
CA LYS A 317 -10.72 19.93 -1.43
C LYS A 317 -11.39 20.98 -0.54
N LYS A 318 -12.66 20.76 -0.17
CA LYS A 318 -13.44 21.68 0.69
C LYS A 318 -13.00 21.65 2.16
N GLY A 319 -12.37 20.57 2.62
CA GLY A 319 -11.88 20.41 4.00
C GLY A 319 -10.60 21.19 4.36
N SER A 320 -9.89 21.75 3.37
CA SER A 320 -8.59 22.42 3.53
C SER A 320 -8.59 23.72 4.36
N SER A 321 -9.74 24.17 4.86
CA SER A 321 -9.83 25.32 5.78
C SER A 321 -9.56 24.97 7.25
N ARG A 322 -9.30 23.71 7.61
CA ARG A 322 -8.84 23.34 8.96
C ARG A 322 -7.32 23.18 8.97
N GLY A 323 -6.65 24.18 9.57
CA GLY A 323 -5.21 24.36 9.55
C GLY A 323 -4.38 23.10 9.82
N SER A 324 -3.36 22.89 8.99
CA SER A 324 -2.41 21.79 9.11
C SER A 324 -1.69 21.82 10.47
N PRO A 325 -1.56 20.69 11.19
CA PRO A 325 -0.71 20.63 12.36
C PRO A 325 0.75 20.80 11.92
N LYS A 326 1.44 21.80 12.46
CA LYS A 326 2.89 21.91 12.32
C LYS A 326 3.53 20.70 13.02
N ILE A 327 4.25 19.88 12.25
CA ILE A 327 5.13 18.85 12.79
C ILE A 327 6.31 19.56 13.46
N THR A 328 6.27 19.70 14.78
CA THR A 328 7.45 20.10 15.56
C THR A 328 8.39 18.91 15.64
N THR A 329 9.50 19.00 14.91
CA THR A 329 10.68 18.15 15.09
C THR A 329 11.24 18.37 16.49
N GLY A 330 10.99 17.43 17.40
CA GLY A 330 11.59 17.45 18.73
C GLY A 330 13.09 17.23 18.62
N THR A 331 13.87 18.27 18.89
CA THR A 331 15.33 18.23 18.98
C THR A 331 15.75 17.28 20.10
N LEU A 332 16.45 16.19 19.77
CA LEU A 332 17.14 15.35 20.74
C LEU A 332 18.38 16.10 21.25
N ALA A 333 18.21 16.87 22.33
CA ALA A 333 19.31 17.42 23.09
C ALA A 333 19.90 16.33 24.00
N GLY A 334 21.15 15.95 23.71
CA GLY A 334 21.94 15.05 24.52
C GLY A 334 22.24 15.61 25.92
N GLY A 335 22.35 14.71 26.89
CA GLY A 335 22.73 15.03 28.25
C GLY A 335 23.18 13.81 29.02
N LYS A 336 24.42 13.37 28.79
CA LYS A 336 25.18 12.52 29.72
C LYS A 336 25.28 13.25 31.07
N LYS A 337 24.93 12.58 32.18
CA LYS A 337 25.63 12.74 33.47
C LYS A 337 25.47 11.50 34.37
N THR A 338 26.56 10.73 34.41
CA THR A 338 27.18 10.05 35.56
C THR A 338 26.37 9.68 36.81
N ARG A 339 26.40 8.37 37.10
CA ARG A 339 26.29 7.68 38.40
C ARG A 339 26.84 8.48 39.61
N LYS A 340 26.13 8.41 40.73
CA LYS A 340 26.70 8.16 42.07
C LYS A 340 25.74 7.33 42.92
N THR A 341 26.33 6.43 43.67
CA THR A 341 25.79 5.42 44.59
C THR A 341 25.31 6.00 45.92
N GLN A 342 24.51 5.16 46.61
CA GLN A 342 24.49 4.92 48.07
C GLN A 342 23.48 5.69 48.93
N GLY A 343 22.71 4.92 49.73
CA GLY A 343 22.06 5.42 50.95
C GLY A 343 20.73 4.73 51.27
N LYS A 344 20.76 3.71 52.15
CA LYS A 344 19.61 3.25 52.94
C LYS A 344 18.99 4.42 53.71
N LEU A 345 17.68 4.38 53.97
CA LEU A 345 17.12 4.34 55.33
C LEU A 345 15.59 4.22 55.32
N ASP A 346 15.13 3.57 56.38
CA ASP A 346 13.79 3.13 56.72
C ASP A 346 12.76 4.27 56.88
N ILE A 347 11.50 3.99 56.53
CA ILE A 347 10.30 3.90 57.40
C ILE A 347 9.16 3.30 56.57
#